data_AF-A0A1N7RY29-F1
#
_entry.id   AF-A0A1N7RY29-F1
#
_cell.length_a   1.000
_cell.length_b   1.000
_cell.length_c   1.000
_cell.angle_alpha   90.00
_cell.angle_beta   90.00
_cell.angle_gamma   90.00
#
_symmetry.space_group_name_H-M   'P 1'
#
loop_
_entity.id
_entity.type
_entity.pdbx_description
1 polymer ?
#
loop_
_entity_poly.entity_id
_entity_poly.type
_entity_poly.pdbx_seq_one_letter_code
_entity_poly.pdbx_strand_id
1 'polypeptide(L)'
;MRVTIELPETIVGDVLQLLDDEYEVFDERNPFDDAVKQLLVGALEARRKVAFTEEEVDALVAVMLQSALKGQNGTTFQTNQIYASATGNQWTKIEPSVRKSIGKRFRAAVEAHAKTADEGDAVITLLARNINNAAVYERSTIPRHELP
;
A
#
# COMPACT_ATOMS: atom_id res chain seq x y z
N MET A 1 26.43 -7.88 -32.17
CA MET A 1 26.98 -7.56 -30.83
C MET A 1 26.62 -8.72 -29.92
N ARG A 2 27.60 -9.38 -29.27
CA ARG A 2 27.34 -10.50 -28.35
C ARG A 2 27.53 -9.97 -26.93
N VAL A 3 26.48 -10.03 -26.12
CA VAL A 3 26.51 -9.66 -24.70
C VAL A 3 26.55 -10.96 -23.91
N THR A 4 27.58 -11.14 -23.09
CA THR A 4 27.67 -12.25 -22.13
C THR A 4 27.33 -11.70 -20.76
N ILE A 5 26.38 -12.34 -20.08
CA ILE A 5 25.95 -11.97 -18.73
C ILE A 5 26.29 -13.16 -17.83
N GLU A 6 27.08 -12.91 -16.78
CA GLU A 6 27.31 -13.90 -15.73
C GLU A 6 26.16 -13.85 -14.73
N LEU A 7 25.50 -14.98 -14.51
CA LEU A 7 24.42 -15.13 -13.55
C LEU A 7 24.93 -15.87 -12.30
N PRO A 8 24.60 -15.41 -11.08
CA PRO A 8 24.87 -16.16 -9.86
C PRO A 8 24.22 -17.54 -9.89
N GLU A 9 24.86 -18.55 -9.31
CA GLU A 9 24.34 -19.94 -9.27
C GLU A 9 22.92 -20.03 -8.71
N THR A 10 22.59 -19.19 -7.73
CA THR A 10 21.24 -19.14 -7.15
C THR A 10 20.17 -18.78 -8.19
N ILE A 11 20.46 -17.84 -9.08
CA ILE A 11 19.54 -17.42 -10.15
C ILE A 11 19.39 -18.53 -11.20
N VAL A 12 20.49 -19.24 -11.50
CA VAL A 12 20.43 -20.41 -12.39
C VAL A 12 19.55 -21.50 -11.78
N GLY A 13 19.66 -21.73 -10.46
CA GLY A 13 18.77 -22.62 -9.72
C GLY A 13 17.30 -22.23 -9.83
N ASP A 14 16.99 -20.95 -9.63
CA ASP A 14 15.62 -20.42 -9.75
C ASP A 14 15.06 -20.60 -11.18
N VAL A 15 15.88 -20.41 -12.22
CA VAL A 15 15.50 -20.64 -13.62
C VAL A 15 15.19 -22.11 -13.87
N LEU A 16 16.05 -23.02 -13.40
CA LEU A 16 15.85 -24.46 -13.59
C LEU A 16 14.61 -24.95 -12.85
N GLN A 17 14.38 -24.45 -11.63
CA GLN A 17 13.18 -24.79 -10.87
C GLN A 17 11.91 -24.29 -11.56
N LEU A 18 11.91 -23.06 -12.09
CA LEU A 18 10.79 -22.52 -12.84
C LEU A 18 10.50 -23.35 -14.11
N LEU A 19 11.55 -23.82 -14.78
CA LEU A 19 11.41 -24.71 -15.92
C LEU A 19 10.82 -26.06 -15.53
N ASP A 20 11.18 -26.62 -14.39
CA ASP A 20 10.61 -27.88 -13.91
C ASP A 20 9.12 -27.72 -13.51
N ASP A 21 8.77 -26.59 -12.89
CA ASP A 21 7.42 -26.32 -12.38
C ASP A 21 6.44 -25.89 -13.49
N GLU A 22 6.90 -25.16 -14.51
CA GLU A 22 6.06 -24.53 -15.55
C GLU A 22 6.48 -24.92 -16.98
N TYR A 23 7.16 -26.07 -17.16
CA TYR A 23 7.74 -26.50 -18.45
C TYR A 23 6.80 -26.38 -19.65
N GLU A 24 5.53 -26.75 -19.48
CA GLU A 24 4.51 -26.75 -20.55
C GLU A 24 4.10 -25.36 -21.04
N VAL A 25 4.49 -24.30 -20.32
CA VAL A 25 4.14 -22.90 -20.63
C VAL A 25 5.21 -22.25 -21.53
N PHE A 26 6.39 -22.84 -21.63
CA PHE A 26 7.53 -22.26 -22.34
C PHE A 26 7.65 -22.76 -23.80
N ASP A 27 8.19 -21.93 -24.69
CA ASP A 27 8.52 -22.37 -26.05
C ASP A 27 9.62 -23.44 -25.99
N GLU A 28 9.31 -24.64 -26.46
CA GLU A 28 10.24 -25.79 -26.51
C GLU A 28 11.57 -25.47 -27.20
N ARG A 29 11.60 -24.45 -28.07
CA ARG A 29 12.81 -24.05 -28.80
C ARG A 29 13.77 -23.23 -27.95
N ASN A 30 13.27 -22.49 -26.96
CA ASN A 30 14.11 -21.64 -26.12
C ASN A 30 13.56 -21.46 -24.70
N PRO A 31 13.33 -22.55 -23.97
CA PRO A 31 12.63 -22.51 -22.69
C PRO A 31 13.45 -21.75 -21.64
N PHE A 32 14.77 -21.86 -21.67
CA PHE A 32 15.66 -21.17 -20.75
C PHE A 32 15.57 -19.64 -20.87
N ASP A 33 15.59 -19.10 -22.09
CA ASP A 33 15.48 -17.65 -22.28
C ASP A 33 14.10 -17.13 -21.85
N ASP A 34 13.04 -17.92 -22.02
CA ASP A 34 11.69 -17.51 -21.61
C ASP A 34 11.51 -17.57 -20.09
N ALA A 35 12.06 -18.59 -19.41
CA ALA A 35 12.12 -18.63 -17.95
C ALA A 35 12.92 -17.45 -17.38
N VAL A 36 14.06 -17.10 -17.99
CA VAL A 36 14.84 -15.91 -17.62
C VAL A 36 14.02 -14.63 -17.83
N LYS A 37 13.32 -14.49 -18.97
CA LYS A 37 12.44 -13.32 -19.21
C LYS A 37 11.33 -13.24 -18.17
N GLN A 38 10.70 -14.36 -17.82
CA GLN A 38 9.62 -14.38 -16.83
C GLN A 38 10.12 -13.99 -15.44
N LEU A 39 11.27 -14.51 -15.01
CA LEU A 39 11.89 -14.08 -13.74
C LEU A 39 12.29 -12.61 -13.76
N LEU A 40 12.80 -12.10 -14.89
CA LEU A 40 13.11 -10.68 -15.05
C LEU A 40 11.87 -9.81 -15.03
N VAL A 41 10.78 -10.22 -15.70
CA VAL A 41 9.49 -9.53 -15.67
C VAL A 41 8.94 -9.54 -14.25
N GLY A 42 8.91 -10.68 -13.57
CA GLY A 42 8.48 -10.79 -12.18
C GLY A 42 9.32 -9.90 -11.24
N ALA A 43 10.63 -9.85 -11.42
CA ALA A 43 11.52 -8.97 -10.65
C ALA A 43 11.30 -7.47 -10.97
N LEU A 44 11.04 -7.13 -12.23
CA LEU A 44 10.73 -5.76 -12.66
C LEU A 44 9.36 -5.31 -12.17
N GLU A 45 8.35 -6.18 -12.23
CA GLU A 45 7.00 -5.94 -11.73
C GLU A 45 6.97 -5.84 -10.21
N ALA A 46 7.74 -6.67 -9.51
CA ALA A 46 7.94 -6.55 -8.06
C ALA A 46 8.54 -5.19 -7.66
N ARG A 47 9.35 -4.59 -8.55
CA ARG A 47 9.93 -3.25 -8.37
C ARG A 47 9.04 -2.13 -8.91
N ARG A 48 8.07 -2.44 -9.78
CA ARG A 48 7.21 -1.46 -10.41
C ARG A 48 6.30 -0.87 -9.36
N LYS A 49 6.44 0.43 -9.16
CA LYS A 49 5.59 1.17 -8.24
C LYS A 49 4.25 1.43 -8.92
N VAL A 50 3.17 1.27 -8.18
CA VAL A 50 1.82 1.56 -8.67
C VAL A 50 1.64 3.07 -8.67
N ALA A 51 1.41 3.63 -9.86
CA ALA A 51 0.95 4.99 -10.04
C ALA A 51 -0.58 5.01 -9.90
N PHE A 52 -1.11 6.09 -9.33
CA PHE A 52 -2.54 6.30 -9.18
C PHE A 52 -2.90 7.63 -9.86
N THR A 53 -4.06 7.70 -10.50
CA THR A 53 -4.65 8.99 -10.90
C THR A 53 -5.13 9.76 -9.67
N GLU A 54 -5.46 11.03 -9.84
CA GLU A 54 -5.99 11.82 -8.73
C GLU A 54 -7.34 11.29 -8.22
N GLU A 55 -8.21 10.86 -9.13
CA GLU A 55 -9.52 10.29 -8.80
C GLU A 55 -9.38 8.96 -8.04
N GLU A 56 -8.42 8.13 -8.44
CA GLU A 56 -8.13 6.87 -7.75
C GLU A 56 -7.59 7.11 -6.34
N VAL A 57 -6.77 8.16 -6.16
CA VAL A 57 -6.30 8.55 -4.82
C VAL A 57 -7.48 9.02 -3.95
N ASP A 58 -8.42 9.78 -4.49
CA ASP A 58 -9.59 10.24 -3.72
C ASP A 58 -10.51 9.09 -3.31
N ALA A 59 -10.79 8.18 -4.25
CA ALA A 59 -11.56 6.97 -3.97
C ALA A 59 -10.87 6.11 -2.89
N LEU A 60 -9.56 5.92 -3.01
CA LEU A 60 -8.75 5.20 -2.02
C LEU A 60 -8.81 5.87 -0.65
N VAL A 61 -8.67 7.19 -0.58
CA VAL A 61 -8.73 7.95 0.67
C VAL A 61 -10.09 7.79 1.35
N ALA A 62 -11.19 7.78 0.59
CA ALA A 62 -12.53 7.52 1.14
C ALA A 62 -12.62 6.12 1.77
N VAL A 63 -12.09 5.09 1.10
CA VAL A 63 -12.04 3.72 1.64
C VAL A 63 -11.16 3.65 2.90
N MET A 64 -10.00 4.32 2.90
CA MET A 64 -9.12 4.40 4.06
C MET A 64 -9.81 5.07 5.25
N LEU A 65 -10.56 6.16 5.02
CA LEU A 65 -11.30 6.86 6.06
C LEU A 65 -12.38 5.94 6.66
N GLN A 66 -13.15 5.25 5.83
CA GLN A 66 -14.16 4.29 6.28
C GLN A 66 -13.54 3.12 7.07
N SER A 67 -12.40 2.60 6.62
CA SER A 67 -11.65 1.57 7.35
C SER A 67 -11.21 2.09 8.73
N ALA A 68 -10.74 3.33 8.80
CA ALA A 68 -10.26 3.92 10.04
C ALA A 68 -11.39 4.18 11.05
N LEU A 69 -12.56 4.61 10.56
CA LEU A 69 -13.75 4.84 11.39
C LEU A 69 -14.35 3.54 11.97
N LYS A 70 -14.09 2.39 11.33
CA LYS A 70 -14.48 1.05 11.82
C LYS A 70 -13.51 0.48 12.88
N GLY A 71 -12.37 1.14 13.12
CA GLY A 71 -11.37 0.70 14.10
C GLY A 71 -11.88 0.74 15.54
N GLN A 72 -11.08 0.26 16.49
CA GLN A 72 -11.42 0.34 17.92
C GLN A 72 -11.11 1.73 18.50
N ASN A 73 -11.92 2.19 19.46
CA ASN A 73 -11.63 3.46 20.15
C ASN A 73 -10.32 3.37 20.93
N GLY A 74 -9.54 4.46 20.94
CA GLY A 74 -8.26 4.56 21.64
C GLY A 74 -7.10 3.83 20.93
N THR A 75 -7.34 3.20 19.78
CA THR A 75 -6.24 2.64 18.98
C THR A 75 -5.58 3.72 18.14
N THR A 76 -4.25 3.76 18.21
CA THR A 76 -3.45 4.66 17.40
C THR A 76 -2.97 3.97 16.14
N PHE A 77 -2.91 4.72 15.03
CA PHE A 77 -2.47 4.19 13.75
C PHE A 77 -1.84 5.27 12.87
N GLN A 78 -1.12 4.83 11.85
CA GLN A 78 -0.49 5.67 10.84
C GLN A 78 -1.13 5.45 9.46
N THR A 79 -0.93 6.39 8.53
CA THR A 79 -1.51 6.32 7.18
C THR A 79 -1.12 5.06 6.40
N ASN A 80 0.11 4.57 6.58
CA ASN A 80 0.57 3.33 5.95
C ASN A 80 -0.16 2.09 6.50
N GLN A 81 -0.44 2.05 7.80
CA GLN A 81 -1.14 0.95 8.45
C GLN A 81 -2.59 0.89 7.97
N ILE A 82 -3.26 2.05 7.90
CA ILE A 82 -4.64 2.08 7.41
C ILE A 82 -4.73 1.79 5.91
N TYR A 83 -3.74 2.20 5.12
CA TYR A 83 -3.69 1.80 3.72
C TYR A 83 -3.62 0.27 3.58
N ALA A 84 -2.75 -0.37 4.36
CA ALA A 84 -2.60 -1.83 4.33
C ALA A 84 -3.88 -2.54 4.77
N SER A 85 -4.56 -2.07 5.81
CA SER A 85 -5.85 -2.64 6.25
C SER A 85 -6.98 -2.40 5.24
N ALA A 86 -6.98 -1.25 4.57
CA ALA A 86 -8.03 -0.89 3.62
C ALA A 86 -7.90 -1.61 2.27
N THR A 87 -6.68 -1.93 1.83
CA THR A 87 -6.42 -2.44 0.48
C THR A 87 -5.83 -3.85 0.44
N GLY A 88 -5.32 -4.36 1.55
CA GLY A 88 -4.49 -5.57 1.59
C GLY A 88 -3.11 -5.41 0.94
N ASN A 89 -2.78 -4.23 0.43
CA ASN A 89 -1.54 -3.98 -0.31
C ASN A 89 -0.43 -3.37 0.55
N GLN A 90 0.81 -3.55 0.10
CA GLN A 90 1.98 -3.00 0.77
C GLN A 90 2.18 -1.51 0.42
N TRP A 91 2.26 -0.66 1.45
CA TRP A 91 2.55 0.78 1.30
C TRP A 91 3.83 1.07 0.51
N THR A 92 4.84 0.20 0.60
CA THR A 92 6.13 0.34 -0.09
C THR A 92 6.05 0.20 -1.60
N LYS A 93 5.00 -0.46 -2.13
CA LYS A 93 4.76 -0.61 -3.57
C LYS A 93 4.19 0.66 -4.23
N ILE A 94 3.87 1.68 -3.44
CA ILE A 94 3.36 2.96 -3.96
C ILE A 94 4.51 3.94 -4.20
N GLU A 95 4.42 4.71 -5.29
CA GLU A 95 5.35 5.80 -5.55
C GLU A 95 5.42 6.81 -4.39
N PRO A 96 6.62 7.30 -4.02
CA PRO A 96 6.75 8.28 -2.94
C PRO A 96 5.90 9.54 -3.13
N SER A 97 5.76 10.02 -4.37
CA SER A 97 4.90 11.15 -4.75
C SER A 97 3.43 10.87 -4.41
N VAL A 98 2.94 9.70 -4.82
CA VAL A 98 1.58 9.24 -4.56
C VAL A 98 1.34 9.02 -3.06
N ARG A 99 2.29 8.42 -2.33
CA ARG A 99 2.22 8.28 -0.87
C ARG A 99 2.05 9.62 -0.17
N LYS A 100 2.79 10.64 -0.62
CA LYS A 100 2.67 12.01 -0.10
C LYS A 100 1.30 12.61 -0.42
N SER A 101 0.77 12.35 -1.62
CA SER A 101 -0.57 12.78 -2.02
C SER A 101 -1.65 12.13 -1.15
N ILE A 102 -1.63 10.80 -1.00
CA ILE A 102 -2.55 10.04 -0.14
C ILE A 102 -2.51 10.59 1.28
N GLY A 103 -1.32 10.77 1.88
CA GLY A 103 -1.21 11.28 3.25
C GLY A 103 -1.76 12.70 3.42
N LYS A 104 -1.59 13.58 2.43
CA LYS A 104 -2.15 14.94 2.47
C LYS A 104 -3.68 14.91 2.37
N ARG A 105 -4.22 14.16 1.40
CA ARG A 105 -5.66 14.06 1.15
C ARG A 105 -6.38 13.32 2.27
N PHE A 106 -5.77 12.28 2.83
CA PHE A 106 -6.29 11.58 4.01
C PHE A 106 -6.39 12.50 5.23
N ARG A 107 -5.37 13.33 5.50
CA ARG A 107 -5.45 14.33 6.58
C ARG A 107 -6.60 15.31 6.35
N ALA A 108 -6.73 15.83 5.12
CA ALA A 108 -7.82 16.75 4.78
C ALA A 108 -9.21 16.09 4.92
N ALA A 109 -9.35 14.82 4.53
CA ALA A 109 -10.59 14.07 4.67
C ALA A 109 -10.95 13.83 6.14
N VAL A 110 -9.96 13.50 6.99
CA VAL A 110 -10.14 13.38 8.44
C VAL A 110 -10.60 14.70 9.06
N GLU A 111 -9.95 15.82 8.71
CA GLU A 111 -10.34 17.16 9.20
C GLU A 111 -11.73 17.58 8.71
N ALA A 112 -12.08 17.24 7.47
CA ALA A 112 -13.41 17.52 6.91
C ALA A 112 -14.50 16.72 7.64
N HIS A 113 -14.28 15.41 7.84
CA HIS A 113 -15.20 14.54 8.58
C HIS A 113 -15.40 15.03 10.01
N ALA A 114 -14.32 15.39 10.71
CA ALA A 114 -14.41 15.87 12.09
C ALA A 114 -15.22 17.18 12.23
N LYS A 115 -15.23 18.04 11.20
CA LYS A 115 -16.03 19.29 11.20
C LYS A 115 -17.52 19.07 11.01
N THR A 116 -17.92 17.92 10.46
CA THR A 116 -19.31 17.59 10.16
C THR A 116 -19.88 16.50 11.07
N ALA A 117 -19.09 16.00 12.02
CA ALA A 117 -19.48 14.93 12.93
C ALA A 117 -20.24 15.50 14.14
N ASP A 118 -21.31 14.83 14.54
CA ASP A 118 -22.16 15.22 15.66
C ASP A 118 -21.80 14.46 16.96
N GLU A 119 -22.43 14.83 18.07
CA GLU A 119 -22.23 14.14 19.35
C GLU A 119 -22.54 12.63 19.26
N GLY A 120 -21.60 11.81 19.73
CA GLY A 120 -21.68 10.37 19.64
C GLY A 120 -21.13 9.76 18.34
N ASP A 121 -20.70 10.57 17.37
CA ASP A 121 -20.05 10.06 16.16
C ASP A 121 -18.60 9.64 16.40
N ALA A 122 -18.16 8.64 15.62
CA ALA A 122 -16.76 8.28 15.54
C ALA A 122 -15.99 9.33 14.74
N VAL A 123 -14.90 9.82 15.33
CA VAL A 123 -14.00 10.78 14.72
C VAL A 123 -12.57 10.26 14.77
N ILE A 124 -11.73 10.85 13.93
CA ILE A 124 -10.32 10.54 13.86
C ILE A 124 -9.55 11.82 14.16
N THR A 125 -8.66 11.75 15.13
CA THR A 125 -7.90 12.91 15.59
C THR A 125 -6.43 12.69 15.29
N LEU A 126 -5.78 13.73 14.76
CA LEU A 126 -4.33 13.75 14.64
C LEU A 126 -3.73 14.02 16.03
N LEU A 127 -3.05 13.04 16.61
CA LEU A 127 -2.42 13.19 17.92
C LEU A 127 -1.06 13.89 17.83
N ALA A 128 -0.19 13.36 16.98
CA ALA A 128 1.20 13.80 16.92
C ALA A 128 1.88 13.35 15.62
N ARG A 129 3.18 13.66 15.52
CA ARG A 129 4.09 13.02 14.59
C ARG A 129 5.09 12.16 15.36
N ASN A 130 5.44 11.00 14.80
CA ASN A 130 6.44 10.12 15.40
C ASN A 130 7.89 10.55 15.05
N ILE A 131 8.87 9.78 15.54
CA ILE A 131 10.31 10.01 15.27
C ILE A 131 10.68 10.00 13.77
N ASN A 132 9.88 9.34 12.95
CA ASN A 132 10.05 9.29 11.49
C ASN A 132 9.23 10.38 10.77
N ASN A 133 8.74 11.38 11.52
CA ASN A 133 7.89 12.47 11.02
C ASN A 133 6.57 11.99 10.37
N ALA A 134 6.12 10.77 10.67
CA ALA A 134 4.85 10.23 10.21
C ALA A 134 3.72 10.65 11.15
N ALA A 135 2.56 10.99 10.58
CA ALA A 135 1.38 11.37 11.35
C ALA A 135 0.79 10.16 12.07
N VAL A 136 0.47 10.34 13.36
CA VAL A 136 -0.17 9.36 14.21
C VAL A 136 -1.58 9.85 14.52
N TYR A 137 -2.55 9.00 14.20
CA TYR A 137 -3.97 9.25 14.37
C TYR A 137 -4.54 8.35 15.46
N GLU A 138 -5.65 8.76 16.05
CA GLU A 138 -6.44 7.96 16.98
C GLU A 138 -7.91 8.06 16.61
N ARG A 139 -8.62 6.93 16.75
CA ARG A 139 -10.08 6.93 16.69
C ARG A 139 -10.65 7.20 18.07
N SER A 140 -11.55 8.17 18.16
CA SER A 140 -12.34 8.45 19.35
C SER A 140 -13.80 8.65 19.00
N THR A 141 -14.66 8.75 20.00
CA THR A 141 -16.07 9.12 19.84
C THR A 141 -16.26 10.49 20.45
N ILE A 142 -17.00 11.38 19.78
CA ILE A 142 -17.34 12.68 20.35
C ILE A 142 -18.15 12.43 21.63
N PRO A 143 -17.69 12.89 22.80
CA PRO A 143 -18.41 12.69 24.05
C PRO A 143 -19.80 13.33 23.94
N ARG A 144 -20.84 12.59 24.33
CA ARG A 144 -22.16 13.18 24.52
C ARG A 144 -22.08 14.11 25.71
N HIS A 145 -22.51 15.36 25.57
CA HIS A 145 -22.70 16.20 26.75
C HIS A 145 -23.90 15.64 27.51
N GLU A 146 -23.64 14.87 28.57
CA GLU A 146 -24.66 14.62 29.60
C GLU A 146 -24.94 15.98 30.25
N LEU A 147 -26.04 16.63 29.82
CA LEU A 147 -26.59 17.77 30.53
C LEU A 147 -26.97 17.32 31.95
N PRO A 148 -26.62 18.10 32.99
CA PRO A 148 -26.96 17.79 34.38
C PRO A 148 -28.47 17.85 34.65
#